data_AF-H5TCF4-F1
#
_entry.id   AF-H5TCF4-F1
#
_cell.length_a   1.000
_cell.length_b   1.000
_cell.length_c   1.000
_cell.angle_alpha   90.00
_cell.angle_beta   90.00
_cell.angle_gamma   90.00
#
_symmetry.space_group_name_H-M   'P 1'
#
loop_
_entity.id
_entity.type
_entity.pdbx_description
1 polymer ?
#
loop_
_entity_poly.entity_id
_entity_poly.type
_entity_poly.pdbx_seq_one_letter_code
_entity_poly.pdbx_strand_id
1 'polypeptide(L)' 'MTQHGKVRYELNTPHRDGTTHVFLYPIDFIGKLTALIVPPRLNLTRFRLPASWEYSRQTVI' A
#
# COMPACT_ATOMS: atom_id res chain seq x y z
N MET A 1 20.98 -5.85 -17.06
CA MET A 1 19.85 -4.95 -17.41
C MET A 1 19.41 -5.28 -18.82
N THR A 2 18.10 -5.35 -19.10
CA THR A 2 17.68 -5.45 -20.50
C THR A 2 17.91 -4.12 -21.20
N GLN A 3 18.13 -4.17 -22.51
CA GLN A 3 18.71 -3.12 -23.36
C GLN A 3 17.98 -1.76 -23.37
N HIS A 4 16.82 -1.64 -22.70
CA HIS A 4 15.97 -0.44 -22.73
C HIS A 4 15.43 0.00 -21.36
N GLY A 5 16.08 -0.39 -20.25
CA GLY A 5 15.63 0.01 -18.91
C GLY A 5 14.29 -0.64 -18.48
N LYS A 6 13.90 -1.74 -19.13
CA LYS A 6 12.71 -2.52 -18.80
C LYS A 6 13.03 -3.63 -17.80
N VAL A 7 12.08 -3.92 -16.93
CA VAL A 7 12.11 -5.07 -16.03
C VAL A 7 11.65 -6.30 -16.82
N ARG A 8 12.50 -7.34 -16.87
CA ARG A 8 12.15 -8.65 -17.42
C ARG A 8 11.66 -9.52 -16.27
N TYR A 9 10.41 -9.93 -16.34
CA TYR A 9 9.80 -10.84 -15.39
C TYR A 9 9.55 -12.19 -16.06
N GLU A 10 10.03 -13.26 -15.45
CA GLU A 10 9.80 -14.63 -15.90
C GLU A 10 8.51 -15.16 -15.28
N LEU A 11 7.62 -15.70 -16.11
CA LEU A 11 6.39 -16.31 -15.68
C LEU A 11 6.67 -17.76 -15.26
N ASN A 12 6.26 -18.12 -14.03
CA ASN A 12 6.36 -19.51 -13.55
C ASN A 12 5.55 -20.51 -14.39
N THR A 13 4.50 -20.05 -15.05
CA THR A 13 3.70 -20.86 -15.97
C THR A 13 3.62 -20.12 -17.30
N PRO A 14 3.96 -20.76 -18.44
CA PRO A 14 3.84 -20.13 -19.74
C PRO A 14 2.39 -19.70 -19.98
N HIS A 15 2.24 -18.54 -20.61
CA HIS A 15 0.93 -18.03 -21.03
C HIS A 15 0.34 -18.91 -22.14
N ARG A 16 -0.95 -18.76 -22.45
CA ARG A 16 -1.67 -19.67 -23.37
C ARG A 16 -1.11 -19.71 -24.79
N ASP A 17 -0.47 -18.62 -25.19
CA ASP A 17 0.25 -18.40 -26.45
C ASP A 17 1.71 -18.89 -26.40
N GLY A 18 2.17 -19.43 -25.26
CA GLY A 18 3.55 -19.86 -25.04
C GLY A 18 4.47 -18.77 -24.48
N THR A 19 3.98 -17.56 -24.22
CA THR A 19 4.79 -16.46 -23.70
C THR A 19 5.29 -16.78 -22.27
N THR A 20 6.61 -16.73 -22.05
CA THR A 20 7.26 -17.01 -20.75
C THR A 20 7.82 -15.77 -20.06
N HIS A 21 7.97 -14.65 -20.79
CA HIS A 21 8.60 -13.45 -20.27
C HIS A 21 7.77 -12.21 -20.55
N VAL A 22 7.66 -11.34 -19.55
CA VAL A 22 6.96 -10.06 -19.65
C VAL A 22 7.95 -8.93 -19.43
N PHE A 23 7.91 -7.92 -20.28
CA PHE A 23 8.74 -6.72 -20.18
C PHE A 23 7.89 -5.52 -19.76
N LEU A 24 8.23 -4.90 -18.62
CA LEU A 24 7.47 -3.79 -18.05
C LEU A 24 8.40 -2.60 -17.81
N TYR A 25 7.87 -1.38 -17.87
CA TYR A 25 8.63 -0.26 -17.32
C TYR A 25 8.70 -0.38 -15.80
N PRO A 26 9.78 0.12 -15.17
CA PRO A 26 9.98 -0.04 -13.73
C PRO A 26 8.80 0.47 -12.88
N ILE A 27 8.20 1.60 -13.28
CA ILE A 27 7.07 2.19 -12.54
C ILE A 27 5.80 1.33 -12.63
N ASP A 28 5.50 0.78 -13.80
CA ASP A 28 4.34 -0.08 -14.02
C ASP A 28 4.48 -1.40 -13.25
N PHE A 29 5.71 -1.92 -13.15
CA PHE A 29 6.00 -3.13 -12.39
C PHE A 29 5.68 -2.94 -10.90
N ILE A 30 6.16 -1.84 -10.30
CA ILE A 30 5.84 -1.52 -8.90
C ILE A 30 4.34 -1.29 -8.72
N GLY A 31 3.68 -0.56 -9.62
CA GLY A 31 2.23 -0.34 -9.58
C GLY A 31 1.45 -1.66 -9.54
N LYS A 32 1.81 -2.62 -10.41
CA LYS A 32 1.20 -3.95 -10.40
C LYS A 32 1.45 -4.71 -9.11
N LEU A 33 2.66 -4.65 -8.55
CA LEU A 33 2.95 -5.27 -7.25
C LEU A 33 2.12 -4.64 -6.12
N THR A 34 1.99 -3.32 -6.10
CA THR A 34 1.20 -2.61 -5.07
C THR A 34 -0.30 -2.90 -5.18
N ALA A 35 -0.81 -3.21 -6.37
CA ALA A 35 -2.21 -3.57 -6.56
C ALA A 35 -2.58 -4.90 -5.87
N LEU A 36 -1.61 -5.77 -5.58
CA LEU A 36 -1.82 -6.98 -4.78
C LEU A 36 -1.94 -6.67 -3.28
N ILE A 37 -1.45 -5.52 -2.84
CA ILE A 37 -1.59 -5.07 -1.45
C ILE A 37 -2.98 -4.45 -1.32
N VAL A 38 -3.90 -5.19 -0.71
CA VAL A 38 -5.24 -4.67 -0.41
C VAL A 38 -5.07 -3.40 0.42
N PRO A 39 -5.71 -2.28 0.02
CA PRO A 39 -5.55 -1.01 0.73
C PRO A 39 -5.95 -1.20 2.19
N PRO A 40 -5.13 -0.70 3.14
CA PRO A 40 -5.39 -0.87 4.56
C PRO A 40 -6.75 -0.26 4.91
N ARG A 41 -7.72 -1.10 5.28
CA ARG A 41 -9.03 -0.67 5.80
C ARG A 41 -8.89 -0.29 7.27
N LEU A 42 -8.17 0.80 7.56
CA LEU A 42 -7.99 1.25 8.95
C LEU A 42 -8.62 2.62 9.15
N ASN A 43 -9.67 2.67 9.98
CA ASN A 43 -10.25 3.93 10.44
C ASN A 43 -9.34 4.51 11.54
N LEU A 44 -8.41 5.38 11.12
CA LEU A 44 -7.32 5.92 11.94
C LEU A 44 -7.74 7.02 12.94
N THR A 45 -9.04 7.26 13.12
CA THR A 45 -9.51 8.30 14.04
C THR A 45 -10.43 7.70 15.10
N ARG A 46 -9.83 7.12 16.14
CA ARG A 46 -10.54 6.92 17.41
C ARG A 46 -9.85 7.73 18.51
N PHE A 47 -10.13 9.03 18.52
CA PHE A 47 -9.89 9.84 19.71
C PHE A 47 -10.82 9.32 20.82
N ARG A 48 -10.22 8.76 21.88
CA ARG A 48 -10.92 8.49 23.15
C ARG A 48 -10.71 9.72 24.02
N LEU A 49 -11.71 10.59 24.09
CA LEU A 49 -11.74 11.65 25.09
C LEU A 49 -11.74 11.00 26.50
N PRO A 50 -10.93 11.47 27.46
CA PRO A 50 -11.06 11.04 28.84
C PRO A 50 -12.38 11.57 29.39
N ALA A 51 -13.34 10.68 29.60
CA ALA A 51 -14.51 10.96 30.42
C ALA A 51 -14.08 10.85 31.88
N SER A 52 -13.70 11.97 32.53
CA SER A 52 -14.04 12.27 33.93
C SER A 52 -13.31 13.50 34.48
N TRP A 53 -14.10 14.56 34.71
CA TRP A 53 -14.18 15.33 35.96
C TRP A 53 -13.08 16.30 36.44
N GLU A 54 -12.00 16.59 35.72
CA GLU A 54 -11.07 17.67 36.14
C GLU A 54 -11.46 19.06 35.61
N TYR A 55 -12.72 19.47 35.82
CA TYR A 55 -13.16 20.85 35.64
C TYR A 55 -13.98 21.31 36.86
N SER A 56 -13.35 21.41 38.03
CA SER A 56 -13.84 22.28 39.10
C SER A 56 -12.78 22.53 40.18
N ARG A 57 -11.70 23.22 39.81
CA ARG A 57 -10.80 23.90 40.78
C ARG A 57 -10.49 25.31 40.30
N GLN A 58 -11.53 26.08 39.99
CA GLN A 58 -11.38 27.53 39.80
C GLN A 58 -12.63 28.29 40.22
N THR A 59 -12.89 28.36 41.53
CA THR A 59 -13.54 29.54 42.13
C THR A 59 -12.81 29.84 43.42
N VAL A 60 -11.76 30.65 43.31
CA VAL A 60 -11.27 31.51 44.38
C VAL A 60 -11.87 32.88 44.08
N ILE A 61 -12.88 33.27 44.87
CA ILE A 61 -13.17 34.62 45.37
C ILE A 61 -14.15 34.49 46.53
#